data_AF-A0A7C5QJJ9-F1
#
_entry.id   AF-A0A7C5QJJ9-F1
#
_cell.length_a   1.000
_cell.length_b   1.000
_cell.length_c   1.000
_cell.angle_alpha   90.00
_cell.angle_beta   90.00
_cell.angle_gamma   90.00
#
_symmetry.space_group_name_H-M   'P 1'
#
loop_
_entity.id
_entity.type
_entity.pdbx_description
1 polymer ?
#
loop_
_entity_poly.entity_id
_entity_poly.type
_entity_poly.pdbx_seq_one_letter_code
_entity_poly.pdbx_strand_id
1 'polypeptide(L)'
;MKIKSLWLFGLVIMAILIYSACSSAPEKTLLEKYFHAVSMKDNQTMAAMAVEPLALEAASYQVVSISPEQVEPVTLPELNKKEAEAKKKMDDHVGPVVEAKDALDLAKDDLDNARTAGARAALKKKVEQLQAKYDEEYNAHKELQRQYTEAKEAAAKEEEITLFSLGVKSLPMVREMQGTVSSKEVIISAKTKAGAEKKYKVILRRYVLKDEAGKPYNGRWIIVKFVPVS
;
A
#
# COMPACT_ATOMS: atom_id res chain seq x y z
N MET A 1 7.76 31.13 50.71
CA MET A 1 7.00 30.56 49.56
C MET A 1 7.71 30.86 48.25
N LYS A 2 8.75 30.12 47.82
CA LYS A 2 9.47 30.45 46.57
C LYS A 2 9.95 29.25 45.73
N ILE A 3 9.59 28.02 46.06
CA ILE A 3 10.13 26.82 45.39
C ILE A 3 9.08 26.10 44.52
N LYS A 4 7.77 26.28 44.80
CA LYS A 4 6.69 25.62 44.04
C LYS A 4 6.29 26.33 42.73
N SER A 5 6.65 27.60 42.58
CA SER A 5 6.35 28.42 41.38
C SER A 5 7.37 28.18 40.25
N LEU A 6 8.62 27.84 40.57
CA LEU A 6 9.68 27.60 39.57
C LEU A 6 9.46 26.30 38.78
N TRP A 7 8.88 25.27 39.42
CA TRP A 7 8.63 23.97 38.80
C TRP A 7 7.50 24.02 37.76
N LEU A 8 6.48 24.84 38.02
CA LEU A 8 5.38 25.10 37.07
C LEU A 8 5.85 25.87 35.84
N PHE A 9 6.78 26.83 35.99
CA PHE A 9 7.38 27.52 34.84
C PHE A 9 8.29 26.60 34.01
N GLY A 10 9.06 25.72 34.65
CA GLY A 10 9.88 24.73 33.95
C GLY A 10 9.07 23.72 33.13
N LEU A 11 7.92 23.28 33.66
CA LEU A 11 7.04 22.32 32.97
C LEU A 11 6.28 22.95 31.80
N VAL A 12 5.91 24.24 31.90
CA VAL A 12 5.30 24.99 30.79
C VAL A 12 6.32 25.29 29.69
N ILE A 13 7.57 25.65 30.03
CA ILE A 13 8.63 25.88 29.03
C ILE A 13 9.03 24.57 28.34
N MET A 14 9.04 23.44 29.06
CA MET A 14 9.32 22.12 28.48
C MET A 14 8.19 21.66 27.54
N ALA A 15 6.93 21.99 27.83
CA ALA A 15 5.79 21.71 26.93
C ALA A 15 5.81 22.58 25.66
N ILE A 16 6.31 23.81 25.73
CA ILE A 16 6.45 24.71 24.56
C ILE A 16 7.61 24.26 23.65
N LEU A 17 8.66 23.66 24.20
CA LEU A 17 9.79 23.11 23.44
C LEU A 17 9.45 21.84 22.63
N ILE A 18 8.37 21.13 22.98
CA ILE A 18 7.87 19.99 22.18
C ILE A 18 7.08 20.47 20.95
N TYR A 19 6.47 21.66 21.02
CA TYR A 19 5.74 22.26 19.89
C TYR A 19 6.66 22.98 18.89
N SER A 20 7.89 23.31 19.27
CA SER A 20 8.89 23.93 18.37
C SER A 20 9.82 22.92 17.68
N ALA A 21 9.53 21.62 17.78
CA ALA A 21 10.17 20.60 16.96
C ALA A 21 9.71 20.72 15.49
N CYS A 22 10.45 21.54 14.74
CA CYS A 22 10.60 21.55 13.28
C CYS A 22 9.44 22.05 12.41
N SER A 23 9.27 23.37 12.45
CA SER A 23 8.75 24.22 11.37
C SER A 23 9.64 24.15 10.11
N SER A 24 9.63 23.03 9.41
CA SER A 24 9.67 23.08 7.95
C SER A 24 8.24 22.84 7.50
N ALA A 25 7.73 23.63 6.56
CA ALA A 25 6.47 23.34 5.89
C ALA A 25 6.81 22.65 4.55
N PRO A 26 7.27 21.37 4.54
CA PRO A 26 7.76 20.72 3.33
C PRO A 26 6.70 20.69 2.24
N GLU A 27 5.44 20.57 2.63
CA GLU A 27 4.22 20.65 1.82
C GLU A 27 4.16 21.93 1.01
N LYS A 28 4.49 23.09 1.59
CA LYS A 28 4.45 24.35 0.84
C LYS A 28 5.46 24.32 -0.31
N THR A 29 6.71 24.02 0.00
CA THR A 29 7.81 23.99 -0.98
C THR A 29 7.60 22.90 -2.04
N LEU A 30 7.11 21.73 -1.64
CA LEU A 30 6.86 20.60 -2.53
C LEU A 30 5.70 20.90 -3.49
N LEU A 31 4.58 21.40 -2.97
CA LEU A 31 3.43 21.77 -3.79
C LEU A 31 3.75 22.94 -4.72
N GLU A 32 4.51 23.93 -4.26
CA GLU A 32 4.91 25.07 -5.08
C GLU A 32 5.74 24.62 -6.30
N LYS A 33 6.75 23.77 -6.07
CA LYS A 33 7.55 23.17 -7.15
C LYS A 33 6.69 22.30 -8.07
N TYR A 34 5.78 21.51 -7.50
CA TYR A 34 4.88 20.66 -8.26
C TYR A 34 3.97 21.47 -9.19
N PHE A 35 3.28 22.48 -8.67
CA PHE A 35 2.39 23.31 -9.48
C PHE A 35 3.13 24.23 -10.45
N HIS A 36 4.39 24.59 -10.18
CA HIS A 36 5.25 25.20 -11.17
C HIS A 36 5.56 24.24 -12.34
N ALA A 37 5.85 22.96 -12.06
CA ALA A 37 6.03 21.96 -13.11
C ALA A 37 4.74 21.72 -13.91
N VAL A 38 3.58 21.71 -13.23
CA VAL A 38 2.25 21.62 -13.87
C VAL A 38 2.03 22.78 -14.85
N SER A 39 2.34 24.03 -14.44
CA SER A 39 2.12 25.20 -15.31
C SER A 39 3.02 25.19 -16.54
N MET A 40 4.23 24.64 -16.41
CA MET A 40 5.20 24.45 -17.49
C MET A 40 4.98 23.18 -18.32
N LYS A 41 3.98 22.34 -17.96
CA LYS A 41 3.74 21.02 -18.56
C LYS A 41 4.96 20.10 -18.52
N ASP A 42 5.79 20.25 -17.49
CA ASP A 42 6.99 19.44 -17.28
C ASP A 42 6.64 18.13 -16.58
N ASN A 43 6.28 17.12 -17.38
CA ASN A 43 5.91 15.79 -16.89
C ASN A 43 7.07 15.08 -16.18
N GLN A 44 8.32 15.34 -16.56
CA GLN A 44 9.48 14.70 -15.94
C GLN A 44 9.68 15.21 -14.51
N THR A 45 9.61 16.53 -14.32
CA THR A 45 9.71 17.13 -12.99
C THR A 45 8.52 16.72 -12.11
N MET A 46 7.30 16.65 -12.64
CA MET A 46 6.15 16.12 -11.90
C MET A 46 6.36 14.66 -11.45
N ALA A 47 6.81 13.79 -12.34
CA ALA A 47 7.08 12.38 -12.04
C ALA A 47 8.27 12.17 -11.07
N ALA A 48 9.15 13.15 -10.92
CA ALA A 48 10.23 13.11 -9.92
C ALA A 48 9.76 13.47 -8.50
N MET A 49 8.59 14.10 -8.35
CA MET A 49 8.03 14.55 -7.08
C MET A 49 6.79 13.76 -6.64
N ALA A 50 6.02 13.23 -7.58
CA ALA A 50 4.81 12.46 -7.32
C ALA A 50 4.91 11.04 -7.88
N VAL A 51 4.51 10.06 -7.07
CA VAL A 51 4.41 8.64 -7.49
C VAL A 51 3.30 8.50 -8.53
N GLU A 52 2.12 9.06 -8.23
CA GLU A 52 1.00 9.17 -9.18
C GLU A 52 0.82 10.65 -9.57
N PRO A 53 1.57 11.16 -10.57
CA PRO A 53 1.45 12.54 -11.01
C PRO A 53 0.09 12.79 -11.68
N LEU A 54 -0.54 13.91 -11.32
CA LEU A 54 -1.78 14.36 -11.92
C LEU A 54 -1.54 15.63 -12.76
N ALA A 55 -1.66 15.50 -14.08
CA ALA A 55 -1.61 16.65 -14.99
C ALA A 55 -2.90 17.48 -14.85
N LEU A 56 -2.85 18.52 -14.02
CA LEU A 56 -3.95 19.47 -13.86
C LEU A 56 -3.78 20.63 -14.84
N GLU A 57 -4.83 21.00 -15.58
CA GLU A 57 -4.87 22.30 -16.29
C GLU A 57 -5.22 23.44 -15.32
N ALA A 58 -4.51 23.49 -14.18
CA ALA A 58 -4.68 24.48 -13.13
C ALA A 58 -4.00 25.80 -13.54
N ALA A 59 -4.74 26.90 -13.45
CA ALA A 59 -4.21 28.26 -13.54
C ALA A 59 -3.59 28.70 -12.21
N SER A 60 -4.17 28.25 -11.09
CA SER A 60 -3.65 28.50 -9.74
C SER A 60 -4.14 27.42 -8.77
N TYR A 61 -3.49 27.34 -7.61
CA TYR A 61 -3.90 26.49 -6.50
C TYR A 61 -3.86 27.26 -5.19
N GLN A 62 -4.67 26.83 -4.23
CA GLN A 62 -4.67 27.34 -2.86
C GLN A 62 -4.71 26.17 -1.89
N VAL A 63 -3.91 26.25 -0.82
CA VAL A 63 -3.99 25.30 0.30
C VAL A 63 -5.17 25.70 1.18
N VAL A 64 -6.12 24.78 1.37
CA VAL A 64 -7.32 24.96 2.19
C VAL A 64 -7.06 24.52 3.62
N SER A 65 -6.44 23.35 3.80
CA SER A 65 -6.09 22.82 5.12
C SER A 65 -4.92 21.85 5.04
N ILE A 66 -4.23 21.68 6.17
CA ILE A 66 -3.10 20.77 6.35
C ILE A 66 -3.39 19.96 7.61
N SER A 67 -3.30 18.63 7.52
CA SER A 67 -3.42 17.74 8.68
C SER A 67 -2.17 17.82 9.56
N PRO A 68 -2.26 17.49 10.86
CA PRO A 68 -1.07 17.21 11.66
C PRO A 68 -0.24 16.08 11.03
N GLU A 69 1.06 16.09 11.28
CA GLU A 69 1.95 14.99 10.90
C GLU A 69 1.62 13.75 11.72
N GLN A 70 1.40 12.63 11.02
CA GLN A 70 1.22 11.33 11.64
C GLN A 70 2.49 10.50 11.39
N VAL A 71 3.08 9.98 12.45
CA VAL A 71 4.30 9.16 12.38
C VAL A 71 3.94 7.75 12.80
N GLU A 72 4.08 6.82 11.86
CA GLU A 72 3.74 5.41 12.06
C GLU A 72 4.97 4.53 11.77
N PRO A 73 5.05 3.31 12.34
CA PRO A 73 6.06 2.34 11.93
C PRO A 73 5.96 2.01 10.44
N VAL A 74 7.09 1.71 9.81
CA VAL A 74 7.09 1.24 8.42
C VAL A 74 6.31 -0.07 8.28
N THR A 75 5.40 -0.10 7.30
CA THR A 75 4.49 -1.23 7.05
C THR A 75 5.10 -2.28 6.14
N LEU A 76 6.16 -1.94 5.40
CA LEU A 76 6.76 -2.81 4.38
C LEU A 76 7.22 -4.19 4.92
N PRO A 77 7.84 -4.30 6.12
CA PRO A 77 8.14 -5.60 6.72
C PRO A 77 6.90 -6.44 7.07
N GLU A 78 5.81 -5.79 7.49
CA GLU A 78 4.55 -6.47 7.75
C GLU A 78 3.91 -6.97 6.44
N LEU A 79 3.92 -6.14 5.39
CA LEU A 79 3.43 -6.52 4.07
C LEU A 79 4.25 -7.68 3.47
N ASN A 80 5.57 -7.67 3.65
CA ASN A 80 6.44 -8.77 3.20
C ASN A 80 6.09 -10.09 3.91
N LYS A 81 5.83 -10.06 5.22
CA LYS A 81 5.35 -11.23 5.97
C LYS A 81 4.00 -11.72 5.47
N LYS A 82 3.04 -10.81 5.25
CA LYS A 82 1.72 -11.14 4.70
C LYS A 82 1.81 -11.76 3.31
N GLU A 83 2.68 -11.25 2.43
CA GLU A 83 2.93 -11.84 1.12
C GLU A 83 3.48 -13.26 1.24
N ALA A 84 4.49 -13.48 2.09
CA ALA A 84 5.10 -14.79 2.31
C ALA A 84 4.09 -15.81 2.89
N GLU A 85 3.27 -15.39 3.85
CA GLU A 85 2.22 -16.23 4.43
C GLU A 85 1.12 -16.56 3.43
N ALA A 86 0.68 -15.59 2.63
CA ALA A 86 -0.32 -15.81 1.58
C ALA A 86 0.21 -16.76 0.49
N LYS A 87 1.48 -16.59 0.09
CA LYS A 87 2.15 -17.51 -0.82
C LYS A 87 2.19 -18.92 -0.26
N LYS A 88 2.61 -19.08 1.00
CA LYS A 88 2.67 -20.37 1.66
C LYS A 88 1.30 -21.06 1.69
N LYS A 89 0.24 -20.35 2.08
CA LYS A 89 -1.13 -20.90 2.08
C LYS A 89 -1.57 -21.35 0.68
N MET A 90 -1.28 -20.54 -0.34
CA MET A 90 -1.59 -20.89 -1.73
C MET A 90 -0.82 -22.15 -2.18
N ASP A 91 0.48 -22.21 -1.92
CA ASP A 91 1.35 -23.34 -2.28
C ASP A 91 0.93 -24.63 -1.54
N ASP A 92 0.66 -24.54 -0.24
CA ASP A 92 0.20 -25.66 0.61
C ASP A 92 -1.16 -26.20 0.12
N HIS A 93 -2.00 -25.36 -0.49
CA HIS A 93 -3.32 -25.73 -1.01
C HIS A 93 -3.29 -26.35 -2.41
N VAL A 94 -2.13 -26.39 -3.09
CA VAL A 94 -2.00 -27.06 -4.40
C VAL A 94 -2.24 -28.57 -4.27
N GLY A 95 -1.68 -29.21 -3.24
CA GLY A 95 -1.82 -30.65 -2.98
C GLY A 95 -3.28 -31.10 -2.89
N PRO A 96 -4.10 -30.52 -1.99
CA PRO A 96 -5.52 -30.82 -1.87
C PRO A 96 -6.31 -30.71 -3.19
N VAL A 97 -6.03 -29.69 -4.00
CA VAL A 97 -6.70 -29.50 -5.31
C VAL A 97 -6.32 -30.61 -6.30
N VAL A 98 -5.04 -30.98 -6.35
CA VAL A 98 -4.56 -32.06 -7.21
C VAL A 98 -5.14 -33.39 -6.76
N GLU A 99 -5.13 -33.70 -5.46
CA GLU A 99 -5.72 -34.92 -4.92
C GLU A 99 -7.23 -35.02 -5.21
N ALA A 100 -7.97 -33.92 -5.06
CA ALA A 100 -9.39 -33.87 -5.39
C ALA A 100 -9.65 -34.09 -6.88
N LYS A 101 -8.78 -33.54 -7.74
CA LYS A 101 -8.85 -33.73 -9.18
C LYS A 101 -8.52 -35.17 -9.59
N ASP A 102 -7.45 -35.74 -9.07
CA ASP A 102 -7.04 -37.11 -9.37
C ASP A 102 -8.13 -38.11 -8.94
N ALA A 103 -8.74 -37.91 -7.77
CA ALA A 103 -9.86 -38.73 -7.31
C ALA A 103 -11.08 -38.61 -8.24
N LEU A 104 -11.39 -37.41 -8.72
CA LEU A 104 -12.48 -37.16 -9.67
C LEU A 104 -12.21 -37.82 -11.03
N ASP A 105 -10.99 -37.69 -11.56
CA ASP A 105 -10.60 -38.25 -12.85
C ASP A 105 -10.63 -39.79 -12.80
N LEU A 106 -10.11 -40.40 -11.72
CA LEU A 106 -10.24 -41.85 -11.48
C LEU A 106 -11.71 -42.30 -11.45
N ALA A 107 -12.60 -41.54 -10.82
CA ALA A 107 -14.02 -41.88 -10.76
C ALA A 107 -14.73 -41.71 -12.13
N LYS A 108 -14.28 -40.77 -12.96
CA LYS A 108 -14.76 -40.61 -14.34
C LYS A 108 -14.29 -41.77 -15.21
N ASP A 109 -13.02 -42.18 -15.09
CA ASP A 109 -12.47 -43.34 -15.78
C ASP A 109 -13.23 -44.63 -15.40
N ASP A 110 -13.51 -44.85 -14.11
CA ASP A 110 -14.34 -45.97 -13.64
C ASP A 110 -15.74 -45.96 -14.27
N LEU A 111 -16.35 -44.77 -14.37
CA LEU A 111 -17.69 -44.58 -14.96
C LEU A 111 -17.70 -44.92 -16.46
N ASP A 112 -16.69 -44.48 -17.20
CA ASP A 112 -16.55 -44.72 -18.64
C ASP A 112 -16.33 -46.20 -18.93
N ASN A 113 -15.61 -46.91 -18.05
CA ASN A 113 -15.35 -48.34 -18.16
C ASN A 113 -16.51 -49.24 -17.67
N ALA A 114 -17.53 -48.69 -17.00
CA ALA A 114 -18.63 -49.47 -16.43
C ALA A 114 -19.54 -50.07 -17.51
N ARG A 115 -19.79 -51.39 -17.42
CA ARG A 115 -20.57 -52.15 -18.41
C ARG A 115 -22.05 -52.35 -18.07
N THR A 116 -22.47 -52.10 -16.83
CA THR A 116 -23.85 -52.32 -16.37
C THR A 116 -24.53 -51.02 -15.95
N ALA A 117 -25.85 -50.95 -16.14
CA ALA A 117 -26.64 -49.76 -15.80
C ALA A 117 -26.60 -49.44 -14.29
N GLY A 118 -26.64 -50.47 -13.43
CA GLY A 118 -26.56 -50.31 -11.98
C GLY A 118 -25.22 -49.74 -11.51
N ALA A 119 -24.10 -50.24 -12.06
CA ALA A 119 -22.77 -49.72 -11.73
C ALA A 119 -22.59 -48.27 -12.21
N ARG A 120 -23.07 -47.94 -13.42
CA ARG A 120 -23.08 -46.57 -13.95
C ARG A 120 -23.86 -45.62 -13.05
N ALA A 121 -25.02 -46.02 -12.54
CA ALA A 121 -25.83 -45.17 -11.67
C ALA A 121 -25.14 -44.88 -10.32
N ALA A 122 -24.46 -45.86 -9.74
CA ALA A 122 -23.69 -45.66 -8.51
C ALA A 122 -22.45 -44.75 -8.74
N LEU A 123 -21.70 -44.99 -9.83
CA LEU A 123 -20.52 -44.20 -10.17
C LEU A 123 -20.86 -42.75 -10.55
N LYS A 124 -22.01 -42.50 -11.20
CA LYS A 124 -22.49 -41.13 -11.44
C LYS A 124 -22.65 -40.33 -10.15
N LYS A 125 -23.28 -40.91 -9.13
CA LYS A 125 -23.41 -40.26 -7.82
C LYS A 125 -22.05 -39.98 -7.17
N LYS A 126 -21.09 -40.91 -7.32
CA LYS A 126 -19.72 -40.74 -6.83
C LYS A 126 -18.99 -39.60 -7.58
N VAL A 127 -19.12 -39.54 -8.90
CA VAL A 127 -18.56 -38.46 -9.73
C VAL A 127 -19.17 -37.12 -9.35
N GLU A 128 -20.48 -37.02 -9.16
CA GLU A 128 -21.14 -35.78 -8.72
C GLU A 128 -20.62 -35.30 -7.35
N GLN A 129 -20.44 -36.22 -6.40
CA GLN A 129 -19.87 -35.91 -5.09
C GLN A 129 -18.41 -35.44 -5.17
N LEU A 130 -17.59 -36.11 -5.98
CA LEU A 130 -16.18 -35.75 -6.15
C LEU A 130 -16.03 -34.46 -6.97
N GLN A 131 -16.93 -34.21 -7.92
CA GLN A 131 -16.98 -32.95 -8.67
C GLN A 131 -17.27 -31.78 -7.74
N ALA A 132 -18.27 -31.93 -6.84
CA ALA A 132 -18.57 -30.89 -5.86
C ALA A 132 -17.38 -30.60 -4.93
N LYS A 133 -16.65 -31.64 -4.48
CA LYS A 133 -15.43 -31.48 -3.68
C LYS A 133 -14.31 -30.78 -4.45
N TYR A 134 -14.07 -31.21 -5.69
CA TYR A 134 -13.08 -30.56 -6.54
C TYR A 134 -13.43 -29.08 -6.78
N ASP A 135 -14.69 -28.77 -7.05
CA ASP A 135 -15.14 -27.39 -7.26
C ASP A 135 -14.96 -26.54 -5.99
N GLU A 136 -15.21 -27.10 -4.79
CA GLU A 136 -14.94 -26.44 -3.51
C GLU A 136 -13.45 -26.11 -3.35
N GLU A 137 -12.58 -27.12 -3.49
CA GLU A 137 -11.13 -26.96 -3.34
C GLU A 137 -10.55 -26.01 -4.39
N TYR A 138 -11.04 -26.09 -5.64
CA TYR A 138 -10.62 -25.22 -6.73
C TYR A 138 -11.01 -23.76 -6.48
N ASN A 139 -12.24 -23.51 -6.01
CA ASN A 139 -12.68 -22.16 -5.66
C ASN A 139 -11.91 -21.60 -4.46
N ALA A 140 -11.63 -22.42 -3.45
CA ALA A 140 -10.78 -22.04 -2.32
C ALA A 140 -9.36 -21.68 -2.80
N HIS A 141 -8.77 -22.48 -3.69
CA HIS A 141 -7.45 -22.19 -4.26
C HIS A 141 -7.42 -20.88 -5.05
N LYS A 142 -8.45 -20.62 -5.85
CA LYS A 142 -8.59 -19.37 -6.60
C LYS A 142 -8.65 -18.16 -5.68
N GLU A 143 -9.36 -18.28 -4.56
CA GLU A 143 -9.42 -17.24 -3.55
C GLU A 143 -8.06 -17.02 -2.86
N LEU A 144 -7.32 -18.09 -2.53
CA LEU A 144 -5.96 -17.99 -2.02
C LEU A 144 -5.01 -17.32 -3.04
N GLN A 145 -5.14 -17.62 -4.32
CA GLN A 145 -4.38 -16.98 -5.39
C GLN A 145 -4.69 -15.48 -5.49
N ARG A 146 -5.97 -15.09 -5.35
CA ARG A 146 -6.38 -13.68 -5.28
C ARG A 146 -5.73 -12.98 -4.09
N GLN A 147 -5.81 -13.57 -2.90
CA GLN A 147 -5.22 -13.02 -1.67
C GLN A 147 -3.69 -12.86 -1.79
N TYR A 148 -3.00 -13.84 -2.38
CA TYR A 148 -1.57 -13.74 -2.65
C TYR A 148 -1.26 -12.59 -3.62
N THR A 149 -2.02 -12.46 -4.70
CA THR A 149 -1.84 -11.38 -5.68
C THR A 149 -2.05 -10.01 -5.04
N GLU A 150 -3.08 -9.85 -4.22
CA GLU A 150 -3.36 -8.60 -3.50
C GLU A 150 -2.26 -8.25 -2.49
N ALA A 151 -1.77 -9.24 -1.73
CA ALA A 151 -0.66 -9.04 -0.81
C ALA A 151 0.63 -8.63 -1.53
N LYS A 152 0.93 -9.29 -2.66
CA LYS A 152 2.07 -8.97 -3.52
C LYS A 152 1.97 -7.57 -4.12
N GLU A 153 0.80 -7.18 -4.61
CA GLU A 153 0.59 -5.83 -5.13
C GLU A 153 0.71 -4.77 -4.04
N ALA A 154 0.15 -5.01 -2.85
CA ALA A 154 0.27 -4.09 -1.73
C ALA A 154 1.73 -3.90 -1.30
N ALA A 155 2.49 -4.99 -1.19
CA ALA A 155 3.92 -4.95 -0.89
C ALA A 155 4.71 -4.21 -1.98
N ALA A 156 4.45 -4.49 -3.26
CA ALA A 156 5.12 -3.82 -4.38
C ALA A 156 4.83 -2.32 -4.45
N LYS A 157 3.56 -1.91 -4.26
CA LYS A 157 3.17 -0.49 -4.22
C LYS A 157 3.85 0.25 -3.08
N GLU A 158 3.87 -0.33 -1.89
CA GLU A 158 4.52 0.30 -0.73
C GLU A 158 6.05 0.33 -0.88
N GLU A 159 6.66 -0.70 -1.50
CA GLU A 159 8.08 -0.72 -1.84
C GLU A 159 8.43 0.39 -2.83
N GLU A 160 7.65 0.57 -3.89
CA GLU A 160 7.84 1.63 -4.87
C GLU A 160 7.79 3.02 -4.22
N ILE A 161 6.77 3.29 -3.40
CA ILE A 161 6.63 4.55 -2.67
C ILE A 161 7.83 4.76 -1.73
N THR A 162 8.27 3.70 -1.04
CA THR A 162 9.42 3.74 -0.14
C THR A 162 10.69 4.11 -0.90
N LEU A 163 11.03 3.38 -1.97
CA LEU A 163 12.21 3.64 -2.79
C LEU A 163 12.17 5.03 -3.43
N PHE A 164 11.00 5.48 -3.87
CA PHE A 164 10.77 6.81 -4.41
C PHE A 164 11.06 7.92 -3.38
N SER A 165 10.62 7.73 -2.12
CA SER A 165 10.95 8.65 -1.02
C SER A 165 12.45 8.64 -0.71
N LEU A 166 13.10 7.49 -0.75
CA LEU A 166 14.55 7.37 -0.55
C LEU A 166 15.36 7.93 -1.74
N GLY A 167 14.73 8.15 -2.90
CA GLY A 167 15.37 8.67 -4.10
C GLY A 167 16.30 7.67 -4.79
N VAL A 168 16.11 6.38 -4.56
CA VAL A 168 16.91 5.29 -5.14
C VAL A 168 16.03 4.39 -5.99
N LYS A 169 16.60 3.81 -7.05
CA LYS A 169 15.85 2.88 -7.93
C LYS A 169 15.66 1.50 -7.31
N SER A 170 16.59 1.09 -6.47
CA SER A 170 16.55 -0.18 -5.75
C SER A 170 17.40 -0.05 -4.50
N LEU A 171 17.01 -0.78 -3.45
CA LEU A 171 17.76 -0.90 -2.22
C LEU A 171 17.62 -2.34 -1.72
N PRO A 172 18.72 -3.10 -1.62
CA PRO A 172 18.67 -4.47 -1.13
C PRO A 172 18.03 -4.53 0.26
N MET A 173 17.20 -5.56 0.49
CA MET A 173 16.54 -5.81 1.78
C MET A 173 15.66 -4.64 2.28
N VAL A 174 15.22 -3.73 1.41
CA VAL A 174 14.33 -2.61 1.80
C VAL A 174 13.06 -3.10 2.51
N ARG A 175 12.57 -4.28 2.11
CA ARG A 175 11.40 -4.94 2.69
C ARG A 175 11.60 -5.42 4.13
N GLU A 176 12.84 -5.51 4.59
CA GLU A 176 13.19 -5.97 5.94
C GLU A 176 13.61 -4.80 6.85
N MET A 177 13.85 -3.62 6.26
CA MET A 177 14.27 -2.44 7.00
C MET A 177 13.19 -1.93 7.93
N GLN A 178 13.62 -1.45 9.09
CA GLN A 178 12.75 -0.86 10.10
C GLN A 178 12.84 0.65 10.06
N GLY A 179 11.84 1.34 10.58
CA GLY A 179 11.81 2.79 10.53
C GLY A 179 10.43 3.36 10.76
N THR A 180 10.28 4.62 10.35
CA THR A 180 9.05 5.37 10.49
C THR A 180 8.63 5.99 9.17
N VAL A 181 7.33 6.08 8.98
CA VAL A 181 6.68 6.79 7.88
C VAL A 181 5.99 8.01 8.48
N SER A 182 6.45 9.19 8.08
CA SER A 182 5.72 10.42 8.33
C SER A 182 4.71 10.64 7.22
N SER A 183 3.45 10.91 7.56
CA SER A 183 2.39 11.18 6.60
C SER A 183 1.66 12.48 6.94
N LYS A 184 1.23 13.18 5.88
CA LYS A 184 0.44 14.41 5.95
C LYS A 184 -0.60 14.42 4.83
N GLU A 185 -1.79 14.90 5.14
CA GLU A 185 -2.83 15.18 4.17
C GLU A 185 -2.97 16.69 3.99
N VAL A 186 -2.94 17.16 2.74
CA VAL A 186 -3.14 18.56 2.40
C VAL A 186 -4.34 18.69 1.49
N ILE A 187 -5.36 19.43 1.91
CA ILE A 187 -6.49 19.75 1.04
C ILE A 187 -6.14 21.00 0.26
N ILE A 188 -6.16 20.89 -1.06
CA ILE A 188 -5.95 22.00 -1.98
C ILE A 188 -7.21 22.27 -2.79
N SER A 189 -7.37 23.52 -3.22
CA SER A 189 -8.33 23.93 -4.22
C SER A 189 -7.58 24.40 -5.46
N ALA A 190 -7.78 23.73 -6.59
CA ALA A 190 -7.15 24.07 -7.87
C ALA A 190 -8.20 24.72 -8.78
N LYS A 191 -7.89 25.93 -9.25
CA LYS A 191 -8.71 26.63 -10.26
C LYS A 191 -8.18 26.32 -11.64
N THR A 192 -9.04 25.77 -12.49
CA THR A 192 -8.70 25.48 -13.88
C THR A 192 -8.65 26.76 -14.72
N LYS A 193 -7.99 26.72 -15.87
CA LYS A 193 -8.01 27.83 -16.85
C LYS A 193 -9.43 28.19 -17.33
N ALA A 194 -10.37 27.26 -17.26
CA ALA A 194 -11.78 27.47 -17.57
C ALA A 194 -12.59 28.11 -16.42
N GLY A 195 -11.94 28.45 -15.30
CA GLY A 195 -12.59 29.06 -14.13
C GLY A 195 -13.26 28.06 -13.17
N ALA A 196 -13.35 26.77 -13.54
CA ALA A 196 -13.87 25.74 -12.65
C ALA A 196 -12.90 25.44 -11.51
N GLU A 197 -13.42 25.32 -10.29
CA GLU A 197 -12.66 25.04 -9.07
C GLU A 197 -12.84 23.57 -8.67
N LYS A 198 -11.73 22.87 -8.43
CA LYS A 198 -11.71 21.45 -8.03
C LYS A 198 -10.88 21.28 -6.77
N LYS A 199 -11.43 20.57 -5.79
CA LYS A 199 -10.71 20.26 -4.54
C LYS A 199 -10.04 18.89 -4.62
N TYR A 200 -8.82 18.81 -4.09
CA TYR A 200 -8.05 17.58 -4.02
C TYR A 200 -7.46 17.42 -2.63
N LYS A 201 -7.47 16.19 -2.11
CA LYS A 201 -6.67 15.76 -0.99
C LYS A 201 -5.37 15.20 -1.54
N VAL A 202 -4.26 15.87 -1.23
CA VAL A 202 -2.91 15.45 -1.56
C VAL A 202 -2.37 14.64 -0.39
N ILE A 203 -1.94 13.41 -0.66
CA ILE A 203 -1.33 12.55 0.34
C ILE A 203 0.18 12.68 0.21
N LEU A 204 0.84 13.17 1.26
CA LEU A 204 2.28 13.29 1.33
C LEU A 204 2.84 12.25 2.28
N ARG A 205 3.97 11.66 1.91
CA ARG A 205 4.71 10.73 2.78
C ARG A 205 6.20 10.99 2.75
N ARG A 206 6.87 10.60 3.82
CA ARG A 206 8.33 10.57 3.94
C ARG A 206 8.74 9.33 4.73
N TYR A 207 9.71 8.60 4.20
CA TYR A 207 10.22 7.38 4.83
C TYR A 207 11.57 7.66 5.48
N VAL A 208 11.74 7.19 6.71
CA VAL A 208 13.01 7.22 7.42
C VAL A 208 13.29 5.81 7.89
N LEU A 209 14.21 5.12 7.20
CA LEU A 209 14.53 3.72 7.45
C LEU A 209 15.92 3.57 8.09
N LYS A 210 16.15 2.39 8.65
CA LYS A 210 17.42 1.93 9.18
C LYS A 210 17.63 0.48 8.76
N ASP A 211 18.85 0.16 8.33
CA ASP A 211 19.26 -1.23 8.12
C ASP A 211 19.64 -1.94 9.43
N GLU A 212 19.96 -3.22 9.35
CA GLU A 212 20.37 -4.03 10.51
C GLU A 212 21.65 -3.52 11.18
N ALA A 213 22.54 -2.87 10.41
CA ALA A 213 23.75 -2.22 10.93
C ALA A 213 23.46 -0.84 11.57
N GLY A 214 22.21 -0.40 11.55
CA GLY A 214 21.77 0.88 12.10
C GLY A 214 22.07 2.10 11.22
N LYS A 215 22.51 1.90 9.97
CA LYS A 215 22.76 2.99 9.03
C LYS A 215 21.43 3.62 8.62
N PRO A 216 21.27 4.95 8.76
CA PRO A 216 20.02 5.62 8.45
C PRO A 216 19.87 5.90 6.95
N TYR A 217 18.67 5.67 6.42
CA TYR A 217 18.22 6.07 5.10
C TYR A 217 17.10 7.12 5.27
N ASN A 218 17.46 8.38 5.06
CA ASN A 218 16.54 9.50 5.23
C ASN A 218 15.91 9.85 3.88
N GLY A 219 14.63 9.53 3.72
CA GLY A 219 13.85 9.90 2.55
C GLY A 219 13.44 11.36 2.54
N ARG A 220 13.00 11.81 1.37
CA ARG A 220 12.37 13.10 1.12
C ARG A 220 10.85 12.99 1.19
N TRP A 221 10.20 14.12 1.43
CA TRP A 221 8.76 14.24 1.25
C TRP A 221 8.39 14.08 -0.22
N ILE A 222 7.44 13.21 -0.49
CA ILE A 222 6.93 12.89 -1.82
C ILE A 222 5.42 13.02 -1.83
N ILE A 223 4.85 13.28 -3.01
CA ILE A 223 3.41 13.21 -3.23
C ILE A 223 3.09 11.77 -3.63
N VAL A 224 2.25 11.09 -2.85
CA VAL A 224 1.81 9.73 -3.20
C VAL A 224 0.77 9.83 -4.31
N LYS A 225 -0.30 10.59 -4.07
CA LYS A 225 -1.40 10.77 -5.03
C LYS A 225 -2.27 11.99 -4.71
N PHE A 226 -3.08 12.36 -5.69
CA PHE A 226 -4.13 13.38 -5.59
C PHE A 226 -5.51 12.70 -5.62
N VAL A 227 -6.29 12.85 -4.55
CA VAL A 227 -7.64 12.28 -4.44
C VAL A 227 -8.67 13.40 -4.59
N PRO A 228 -9.59 13.36 -5.57
CA PRO A 228 -10.67 14.35 -5.67
C PRO A 228 -11.52 14.38 -4.39
N VAL A 229 -11.86 15.58 -3.93
CA VAL A 229 -12.81 15.78 -2.82
C VAL A 229 -14.10 16.32 -3.42
N SER A 230 -15.14 15.51 -3.37
CA SER A 230 -16.50 15.89 -3.79
C SER A 230 -17.10 16.96 -2.90
#